data_AF-A0A932KZW7-F1
#
_entry.id   AF-A0A932KZW7-F1
#
_cell.length_a   1.000
_cell.length_b   1.000
_cell.length_c   1.000
_cell.angle_alpha   90.00
_cell.angle_beta   90.00
_cell.angle_gamma   90.00
#
_symmetry.space_group_name_H-M   'P 1'
#
loop_
_entity.id
_entity.type
_entity.pdbx_description
1 polymer ?
#
loop_
_entity_poly.entity_id
_entity_poly.type
_entity_poly.pdbx_seq_one_letter_code
_entity_poly.pdbx_strand_id
1 'polypeptide(L)'
;LGPAVANLLYFHHPTIIPPFNTAIVNGYNALTGAKVKLGRWEEYLAMRAGILALNAKYRDLLSNDLGAVAGFLFDIGSGRYPPPPLADDETTRNAWKSDLAQVRAEGAKSEKILAAARQSDLTHTEVQAWLRDLGRSLGFDVWVATNDRNRPFANGRLSDGCLAVLPPAIDQAPGADAIRLIDVLWLERGTPKVVGAFEVEHTTSIYSGIVRLLDLALGSDLHSPNGLFLVAPDDREGEVCAQLARPAFSRVGDLKVRFLPYGELKANREAMARFGQGIKAVEAVSRVLV
;
A
#
# COMPACT_ATOMS: atom_id res chain seq x y z
N LEU A 1 17.93 35.69 -13.95
CA LEU A 1 17.63 34.30 -13.51
C LEU A 1 18.00 33.34 -14.63
N GLY A 2 18.77 32.30 -14.34
CA GLY A 2 19.14 31.29 -15.34
C GLY A 2 17.97 30.35 -15.67
N PRO A 3 18.14 29.45 -16.66
CA PRO A 3 17.09 28.52 -17.07
C PRO A 3 16.58 27.63 -15.95
N ALA A 4 17.32 27.45 -14.85
CA ALA A 4 16.92 26.61 -13.70
C ALA A 4 15.54 26.99 -13.13
N VAL A 5 15.11 28.25 -13.32
CA VAL A 5 13.76 28.73 -12.96
C VAL A 5 12.65 28.02 -13.73
N ALA A 6 12.93 27.44 -14.90
CA ALA A 6 11.97 26.66 -15.64
C ALA A 6 11.41 25.47 -14.85
N ASN A 7 12.16 24.91 -13.89
CA ASN A 7 11.66 23.86 -13.00
C ASN A 7 10.56 24.38 -12.06
N LEU A 8 10.64 25.65 -11.64
CA LEU A 8 9.57 26.30 -10.87
C LEU A 8 8.37 26.61 -11.76
N LEU A 9 8.63 27.09 -12.98
CA LEU A 9 7.58 27.41 -13.94
C LEU A 9 6.82 26.16 -14.41
N TYR A 10 7.47 25.00 -14.48
CA TYR A 10 6.81 23.72 -14.77
C TYR A 10 5.68 23.41 -13.78
N PHE A 11 5.89 23.62 -12.48
CA PHE A 11 4.84 23.37 -11.48
C PHE A 11 3.59 24.23 -11.69
N HIS A 12 3.73 25.42 -12.27
CA HIS A 12 2.61 26.30 -12.59
C HIS A 12 2.04 26.06 -13.99
N HIS A 13 2.86 25.62 -14.94
CA HIS A 13 2.51 25.45 -16.35
C HIS A 13 3.01 24.11 -16.92
N PRO A 14 2.54 22.97 -16.40
CA PRO A 14 3.11 21.65 -16.69
C PRO A 14 2.91 21.20 -18.14
N THR A 15 1.94 21.78 -18.86
CA THR A 15 1.66 21.48 -20.27
C THR A 15 2.46 22.35 -21.24
N ILE A 16 3.14 23.39 -20.73
CA ILE A 16 3.80 24.42 -21.54
C ILE A 16 5.30 24.39 -21.33
N ILE A 17 5.77 24.13 -20.10
CA ILE A 17 7.18 24.27 -19.71
C ILE A 17 7.65 22.92 -19.15
N PRO A 18 8.56 22.19 -19.82
CA PRO A 18 9.10 20.95 -19.27
C PRO A 18 10.10 21.23 -18.15
N PRO A 19 10.18 20.36 -17.13
CA PRO A 19 11.29 20.38 -16.21
C PRO A 19 12.57 19.95 -16.94
N PHE A 20 13.72 20.38 -16.44
CA PHE A 20 15.00 20.07 -17.05
C PHE A 20 16.12 20.00 -16.01
N ASN A 21 17.00 19.02 -16.22
CA ASN A 21 18.23 18.80 -15.47
C ASN A 21 19.23 18.10 -16.40
N THR A 22 20.40 17.73 -15.88
CA THR A 22 21.47 17.10 -16.67
C THR A 22 21.01 15.81 -17.35
N ALA A 23 20.31 14.94 -16.63
CA ALA A 23 19.83 13.68 -17.19
C ALA A 23 18.77 13.92 -18.28
N ILE A 24 17.83 14.85 -18.10
CA ILE A 24 16.81 15.17 -19.12
C ILE A 24 17.48 15.71 -20.39
N VAL A 25 18.45 16.61 -20.26
CA VAL A 25 19.20 17.18 -21.40
C VAL A 25 20.00 16.09 -22.12
N ASN A 26 20.67 15.22 -21.36
CA ASN A 26 21.41 14.09 -21.93
C ASN A 26 20.50 13.14 -22.68
N GLY A 27 19.34 12.80 -22.12
CA GLY A 27 18.37 11.92 -22.76
C GLY A 27 17.75 12.55 -24.00
N TYR A 28 17.46 13.85 -23.98
CA TYR A 28 17.00 14.59 -25.15
C TYR A 28 18.03 14.55 -26.29
N ASN A 29 19.30 14.83 -25.96
CA ASN A 29 20.40 14.77 -26.93
C ASN A 29 20.60 13.35 -27.48
N ALA A 30 20.53 12.34 -26.62
CA ALA A 30 20.66 10.94 -27.02
C ALA A 30 19.51 10.48 -27.93
N LEU A 31 18.28 10.91 -27.64
CA LEU A 31 17.09 10.56 -28.40
C LEU A 31 17.00 11.26 -29.76
N THR A 32 17.45 12.51 -29.83
CA THR A 32 17.26 13.38 -31.01
C THR A 32 18.52 13.63 -31.84
N GLY A 33 19.70 13.29 -31.30
CA GLY A 33 20.99 13.67 -31.87
C GLY A 33 21.37 15.14 -31.66
N ALA A 34 20.56 15.89 -30.88
CA ALA A 34 20.86 17.28 -30.55
C ALA A 34 22.09 17.41 -29.64
N LYS A 35 22.61 18.64 -29.51
CA LYS A 35 23.77 18.98 -28.67
C LYS A 35 23.45 20.12 -27.70
N VAL A 36 22.27 20.05 -27.10
CA VAL A 36 21.77 21.04 -26.15
C VAL A 36 22.64 21.06 -24.90
N LYS A 37 22.95 22.25 -24.38
CA LYS A 37 23.73 22.45 -23.15
C LYS A 37 22.90 23.08 -22.03
N LEU A 38 23.21 22.69 -20.80
CA LEU A 38 22.66 23.32 -19.59
C LEU A 38 23.10 24.78 -19.44
N GLY A 39 22.24 25.58 -18.81
CA GLY A 39 22.59 26.92 -18.33
C GLY A 39 22.31 28.08 -19.30
N ARG A 40 21.84 27.82 -20.54
CA ARG A 40 21.46 28.85 -21.51
C ARG A 40 19.98 28.82 -21.87
N TRP A 41 19.33 29.99 -21.91
CA TRP A 41 17.91 30.10 -22.23
C TRP A 41 17.58 29.70 -23.66
N GLU A 42 18.43 30.05 -24.62
CA GLU A 42 18.27 29.67 -26.03
C GLU A 42 18.27 28.13 -26.19
N GLU A 43 19.22 27.46 -25.55
CA GLU A 43 19.33 25.99 -25.51
C GLU A 43 18.11 25.35 -24.85
N TYR A 44 17.66 25.91 -23.72
CA TYR A 44 16.44 25.45 -23.04
C TYR A 44 15.19 25.63 -23.92
N LEU A 45 15.03 26.78 -24.57
CA LEU A 45 13.88 27.07 -25.42
C LEU A 45 13.85 26.19 -26.67
N ALA A 46 15.01 25.92 -27.26
CA ALA A 46 15.16 24.99 -28.38
C ALA A 46 14.76 23.56 -27.97
N MET A 47 15.27 23.09 -26.83
CA MET A 47 14.89 21.79 -26.27
C MET A 47 13.39 21.73 -25.95
N ARG A 48 12.83 22.76 -25.32
CA ARG A 48 11.39 22.86 -25.02
C ARG A 48 10.55 22.75 -26.28
N ALA A 49 10.91 23.46 -27.35
CA ALA A 49 10.20 23.38 -28.63
C ALA A 49 10.24 21.96 -29.21
N GLY A 50 11.40 21.30 -29.14
CA GLY A 50 11.54 19.90 -29.57
C GLY A 50 10.74 18.92 -28.71
N ILE A 51 10.73 19.10 -27.38
CA ILE A 51 9.91 18.29 -26.46
C ILE A 51 8.43 18.44 -26.77
N LEU A 52 7.96 19.66 -27.01
CA LEU A 52 6.56 19.91 -27.40
C LEU A 52 6.20 19.22 -28.72
N ALA A 53 7.08 19.29 -29.72
CA ALA A 53 6.89 18.61 -30.99
C ALA A 53 6.87 17.09 -30.83
N LEU A 54 7.78 16.53 -30.01
CA LEU A 54 7.82 15.11 -29.68
C LEU A 54 6.53 14.66 -28.98
N ASN A 55 6.08 15.41 -27.98
CA ASN A 55 4.88 15.11 -27.21
C ASN A 55 3.63 15.17 -28.09
N ALA A 56 3.55 16.15 -28.99
CA ALA A 56 2.45 16.27 -29.94
C ALA A 56 2.42 15.12 -30.96
N LYS A 57 3.59 14.66 -31.42
CA LYS A 57 3.71 13.53 -32.36
C LYS A 57 3.27 12.21 -31.74
N TYR A 58 3.53 12.00 -30.45
CA TYR A 58 3.21 10.76 -29.72
C TYR A 58 2.13 10.97 -28.66
N ARG A 59 1.14 11.83 -28.96
CA ARG A 59 0.09 12.23 -28.01
C ARG A 59 -0.75 11.07 -27.48
N ASP A 60 -0.88 9.99 -28.24
CA ASP A 60 -1.61 8.79 -27.80
C ASP A 60 -0.81 7.95 -26.77
N LEU A 61 0.50 8.19 -26.64
CA LEU A 61 1.41 7.48 -25.75
C LEU A 61 1.94 8.34 -24.59
N LEU A 62 1.91 9.66 -24.73
CA LEU A 62 2.46 10.60 -23.76
C LEU A 62 1.37 11.51 -23.19
N SER A 63 1.47 11.80 -21.89
CA SER A 63 0.58 12.73 -21.21
C SER A 63 0.68 14.14 -21.79
N ASN A 64 -0.41 14.91 -21.71
CA ASN A 64 -0.38 16.35 -21.95
C ASN A 64 0.52 17.09 -20.95
N ASP A 65 0.75 16.51 -19.77
CA ASP A 65 1.74 16.97 -18.79
C ASP A 65 3.16 16.61 -19.27
N LEU A 66 4.00 17.64 -19.46
CA LEU A 66 5.36 17.49 -19.94
C LEU A 66 6.31 16.82 -18.94
N GLY A 67 5.87 16.58 -17.71
CA GLY A 67 6.56 15.76 -16.72
C GLY A 67 6.71 14.31 -17.18
N ALA A 68 5.74 13.76 -17.91
CA ALA A 68 5.81 12.38 -18.39
C ALA A 68 6.94 12.20 -19.43
N VAL A 69 6.98 13.08 -20.44
CA VAL A 69 8.05 13.08 -21.43
C VAL A 69 9.40 13.44 -20.81
N ALA A 70 9.44 14.35 -19.83
CA ALA A 70 10.67 14.66 -19.12
C ALA A 70 11.18 13.48 -18.28
N GLY A 71 10.30 12.72 -17.63
CA GLY A 71 10.65 11.48 -16.92
C GLY A 71 11.22 10.43 -17.88
N PHE A 72 10.60 10.26 -19.04
CA PHE A 72 11.13 9.39 -20.09
C PHE A 72 12.53 9.81 -20.56
N LEU A 73 12.75 11.10 -20.81
CA LEU A 73 14.07 11.64 -21.17
C LEU A 73 15.09 11.47 -20.04
N PHE A 74 14.67 11.64 -18.78
CA PHE A 74 15.52 11.40 -17.62
C PHE A 74 16.01 9.95 -17.56
N ASP A 75 15.11 8.97 -17.76
CA ASP A 75 15.47 7.56 -17.73
C ASP A 75 16.47 7.20 -18.87
N ILE A 76 16.31 7.79 -20.06
CA ILE A 76 17.30 7.63 -21.14
C ILE A 76 18.64 8.25 -20.75
N GLY A 77 18.64 9.52 -20.32
CA GLY A 77 19.89 10.24 -20.05
C GLY A 77 20.61 9.81 -18.78
N SER A 78 19.95 9.06 -17.90
CA SER A 78 20.56 8.37 -16.76
C SER A 78 21.07 6.97 -17.10
N GLY A 79 20.84 6.49 -18.32
CA GLY A 79 21.28 5.17 -18.78
C GLY A 79 20.39 4.01 -18.33
N ARG A 80 19.20 4.29 -17.79
CA ARG A 80 18.23 3.25 -17.42
C ARG A 80 17.66 2.56 -18.66
N TYR A 81 17.41 3.32 -19.72
CA TYR A 81 16.98 2.80 -21.01
C TYR A 81 17.92 3.25 -22.12
N PRO A 82 18.37 2.35 -23.01
CA PRO A 82 19.20 2.76 -24.13
C PRO A 82 18.40 3.63 -25.11
N PRO A 83 18.97 4.72 -25.63
CA PRO A 83 18.32 5.53 -26.66
C PRO A 83 18.16 4.72 -27.95
N PRO A 84 17.12 4.99 -28.76
CA PRO A 84 17.03 4.41 -30.08
C PRO A 84 18.22 4.87 -30.93
N PRO A 85 18.69 4.04 -31.87
CA PRO A 85 19.82 4.41 -32.70
C PRO A 85 19.49 5.55 -33.64
N LEU A 86 20.43 6.49 -33.75
CA LEU A 86 20.32 7.66 -34.64
C LEU A 86 20.65 7.31 -36.11
N ALA A 87 21.43 6.24 -36.33
CA ALA A 87 21.74 5.70 -37.64
C ALA A 87 20.80 4.53 -37.97
N ASP A 88 20.30 4.46 -39.21
CA ASP A 88 19.35 3.43 -39.66
C ASP A 88 20.05 2.21 -40.29
N ASP A 89 21.07 1.66 -39.62
CA ASP A 89 21.70 0.41 -40.05
C ASP A 89 21.09 -0.83 -39.36
N GLU A 90 21.24 -1.98 -40.02
CA GLU A 90 20.61 -3.24 -39.60
C GLU A 90 21.20 -3.78 -38.29
N THR A 91 22.49 -3.59 -38.07
CA THR A 91 23.20 -3.97 -36.85
C THR A 91 22.68 -3.24 -35.62
N THR A 92 22.47 -1.93 -35.74
CA THR A 92 22.03 -1.09 -34.62
C THR A 92 20.54 -1.26 -34.35
N ARG A 93 19.73 -1.52 -35.39
CA ARG A 93 18.33 -1.94 -35.23
C ARG A 93 18.18 -3.28 -34.50
N ASN A 94 19.06 -4.24 -34.76
CA ASN A 94 19.00 -5.55 -34.10
C ASN A 94 19.42 -5.46 -32.61
N ALA A 95 20.44 -4.66 -32.29
CA ALA A 95 20.80 -4.36 -30.90
C ALA A 95 19.63 -3.71 -30.15
N TRP A 96 19.00 -2.68 -30.74
CA TRP A 96 17.84 -2.02 -30.14
C TRP A 96 16.63 -2.95 -29.93
N LYS A 97 16.38 -3.90 -30.86
CA LYS A 97 15.31 -4.90 -30.68
C LYS A 97 15.58 -5.82 -29.49
N SER A 98 16.84 -6.20 -29.27
CA SER A 98 17.24 -7.00 -28.11
C SER A 98 17.03 -6.22 -26.81
N ASP A 99 17.46 -4.96 -26.77
CA ASP A 99 17.29 -4.09 -25.61
C ASP A 99 15.81 -3.82 -25.32
N LEU A 100 14.99 -3.58 -26.36
CA LEU A 100 13.55 -3.39 -26.23
C LEU A 100 12.87 -4.64 -25.64
N ALA A 101 13.33 -5.84 -26.01
CA ALA A 101 12.81 -7.08 -25.44
C ALA A 101 13.12 -7.18 -23.93
N GLN A 102 14.33 -6.78 -23.52
CA GLN A 102 14.70 -6.71 -22.10
C GLN A 102 13.85 -5.69 -21.33
N VAL A 103 13.68 -4.48 -21.85
CA VAL A 103 12.85 -3.43 -21.22
C VAL A 103 11.40 -3.87 -21.08
N ARG A 104 10.84 -4.55 -22.09
CA ARG A 104 9.50 -5.13 -22.01
C ARG A 104 9.40 -6.21 -20.94
N ALA A 105 10.41 -7.06 -20.79
CA ALA A 105 10.45 -8.07 -19.74
C ALA A 105 10.52 -7.44 -18.34
N GLU A 106 11.28 -6.35 -18.18
CA GLU A 106 11.33 -5.58 -16.93
C GLU A 106 10.00 -4.89 -16.63
N GLY A 107 9.36 -4.26 -17.62
CA GLY A 107 8.03 -3.67 -17.49
C GLY A 107 6.98 -4.70 -17.06
N ALA A 108 6.96 -5.87 -17.71
CA ALA A 108 6.07 -6.97 -17.34
C ALA A 108 6.33 -7.50 -15.92
N LYS A 109 7.58 -7.47 -15.45
CA LYS A 109 7.94 -7.81 -14.07
C LYS A 109 7.38 -6.77 -13.08
N SER A 110 7.52 -5.48 -13.38
CA SER A 110 6.96 -4.40 -12.56
C SER A 110 5.44 -4.42 -12.50
N GLU A 111 4.76 -4.69 -13.62
CA GLU A 111 3.30 -4.87 -13.65
C GLU A 111 2.86 -6.06 -12.81
N LYS A 112 3.58 -7.20 -12.89
CA LYS A 112 3.32 -8.36 -12.03
C LYS A 112 3.48 -8.04 -10.55
N ILE A 113 4.51 -7.27 -10.17
CA ILE A 113 4.71 -6.83 -8.77
C ILE A 113 3.55 -5.94 -8.32
N LEU A 114 3.15 -4.96 -9.14
CA LEU A 114 2.03 -4.07 -8.84
C LEU A 114 0.70 -4.82 -8.74
N ALA A 115 0.47 -5.80 -9.62
CA ALA A 115 -0.71 -6.65 -9.59
C ALA A 115 -0.75 -7.53 -8.32
N ALA A 116 0.39 -8.12 -7.93
CA ALA A 116 0.49 -8.90 -6.70
C ALA A 116 0.23 -8.04 -5.45
N ALA A 117 0.77 -6.81 -5.40
CA ALA A 117 0.49 -5.87 -4.31
C ALA A 117 -1.01 -5.51 -4.24
N ARG A 118 -1.64 -5.21 -5.38
CA ARG A 118 -3.09 -4.94 -5.44
C ARG A 118 -3.93 -6.14 -5.00
N GLN A 119 -3.54 -7.34 -5.41
CA GLN A 119 -4.22 -8.56 -4.98
C GLN A 119 -4.10 -8.77 -3.47
N SER A 120 -2.91 -8.54 -2.90
CA SER A 120 -2.69 -8.59 -1.45
C SER A 120 -3.54 -7.55 -0.69
N ASP A 121 -3.64 -6.32 -1.20
CA ASP A 121 -4.47 -5.27 -0.60
C ASP A 121 -5.97 -5.60 -0.67
N LEU A 122 -6.43 -6.22 -1.75
CA LEU A 122 -7.81 -6.68 -1.90
C LEU A 122 -8.12 -7.76 -0.86
N THR A 123 -7.26 -8.77 -0.72
CA THR A 123 -7.43 -9.83 0.28
C THR A 123 -7.40 -9.30 1.73
N HIS A 124 -6.58 -8.29 2.02
CA HIS A 124 -6.58 -7.62 3.33
C HIS A 124 -7.92 -6.93 3.63
N THR A 125 -8.39 -6.14 2.67
CA THR A 125 -9.67 -5.39 2.77
C THR A 125 -10.86 -6.34 2.87
N GLU A 126 -10.85 -7.46 2.15
CA GLU A 126 -11.89 -8.48 2.21
C GLU A 126 -11.97 -9.15 3.59
N VAL A 127 -10.83 -9.51 4.19
CA VAL A 127 -10.79 -10.13 5.51
C VAL A 127 -11.25 -9.15 6.60
N GLN A 128 -10.80 -7.89 6.56
CA GLN A 128 -11.31 -6.84 7.44
C GLN A 128 -12.83 -6.70 7.32
N ALA A 129 -13.38 -6.75 6.10
CA ALA A 129 -14.82 -6.68 5.88
C ALA A 129 -15.56 -7.88 6.46
N TRP A 130 -15.01 -9.10 6.36
CA TRP A 130 -15.61 -10.29 6.98
C TRP A 130 -15.66 -10.17 8.49
N LEU A 131 -14.58 -9.70 9.13
CA LEU A 131 -14.52 -9.45 10.56
C LEU A 131 -15.51 -8.36 10.98
N ARG A 132 -15.64 -7.29 10.18
CA ARG A 132 -16.62 -6.24 10.40
C ARG A 132 -18.04 -6.78 10.40
N ASP A 133 -18.42 -7.48 9.33
CA ASP A 133 -19.78 -7.97 9.15
C ASP A 133 -20.13 -9.03 10.18
N LEU A 134 -19.16 -9.88 10.53
CA LEU A 134 -19.30 -10.87 11.61
C LEU A 134 -19.50 -10.19 12.98
N GLY A 135 -18.64 -9.23 13.34
CA GLY A 135 -18.74 -8.53 14.63
C GLY A 135 -20.08 -7.83 14.81
N ARG A 136 -20.57 -7.17 13.75
CA ARG A 136 -21.90 -6.55 13.73
C ARG A 136 -23.03 -7.57 13.88
N SER A 137 -22.93 -8.71 13.19
CA SER A 137 -23.93 -9.78 13.28
C SER A 137 -24.00 -10.39 14.68
N LEU A 138 -22.86 -10.45 15.39
CA LEU A 138 -22.76 -10.90 16.77
C LEU A 138 -23.19 -9.84 17.80
N GLY A 139 -23.59 -8.64 17.36
CA GLY A 139 -24.14 -7.59 18.21
C GLY A 139 -23.13 -6.62 18.81
N PHE A 140 -21.89 -6.60 18.31
CA PHE A 140 -20.85 -5.69 18.76
C PHE A 140 -20.86 -4.35 18.02
N ASP A 141 -20.37 -3.31 18.70
CA ASP A 141 -19.96 -2.09 18.03
C ASP A 141 -18.58 -2.33 17.42
N VAL A 142 -18.45 -2.12 16.11
CA VAL A 142 -17.21 -2.43 15.37
C VAL A 142 -16.48 -1.14 15.04
N TRP A 143 -15.17 -1.12 15.24
CA TRP A 143 -14.26 -0.10 14.74
C TRP A 143 -13.36 -0.70 13.64
N VAL A 144 -13.07 0.11 12.61
CA VAL A 144 -12.12 -0.21 11.54
C VAL A 144 -10.98 0.82 11.62
N ALA A 145 -9.74 0.36 11.45
CA ALA A 145 -8.53 1.18 11.52
C ALA A 145 -8.62 2.46 10.70
N THR A 146 -8.08 3.55 11.25
CA THR A 146 -8.21 4.92 10.71
C THR A 146 -7.74 5.06 9.26
N ASN A 147 -6.65 4.38 8.90
CA ASN A 147 -6.06 4.34 7.57
C ASN A 147 -6.91 3.57 6.55
N ASP A 148 -7.78 2.65 7.00
CA ASP A 148 -8.52 1.75 6.12
C ASP A 148 -10.01 2.07 6.00
N ARG A 149 -10.52 2.98 6.84
CA ARG A 149 -11.95 3.35 6.91
C ARG A 149 -12.57 3.74 5.57
N ASN A 150 -11.81 4.42 4.72
CA ASN A 150 -12.25 4.96 3.44
C ASN A 150 -12.01 4.01 2.26
N ARG A 151 -11.45 2.81 2.48
CA ARG A 151 -11.26 1.83 1.41
C ARG A 151 -12.62 1.44 0.80
N PRO A 152 -12.74 1.41 -0.53
CA PRO A 152 -13.98 0.98 -1.18
C PRO A 152 -14.21 -0.51 -0.93
N PHE A 153 -15.44 -0.89 -0.57
CA PHE A 153 -15.83 -2.28 -0.43
C PHE A 153 -17.29 -2.47 -0.84
N ALA A 154 -17.54 -3.41 -1.75
CA ALA A 154 -18.85 -3.59 -2.40
C ALA A 154 -19.40 -2.25 -2.94
N ASN A 155 -20.59 -1.83 -2.49
CA ASN A 155 -21.25 -0.60 -2.92
C ASN A 155 -21.00 0.60 -1.99
N GLY A 156 -20.04 0.50 -1.07
CA GLY A 156 -19.80 1.50 -0.03
C GLY A 156 -18.34 1.54 0.42
N ARG A 157 -18.14 1.88 1.70
CA ARG A 157 -16.82 1.95 2.34
C ARG A 157 -16.65 0.81 3.34
N LEU A 158 -15.40 0.47 3.62
CA LEU A 158 -15.08 -0.55 4.62
C LEU A 158 -15.64 -0.20 6.01
N SER A 159 -15.67 1.08 6.40
CA SER A 159 -16.20 1.51 7.71
C SER A 159 -17.72 1.69 7.79
N ASP A 160 -18.49 1.32 6.77
CA ASP A 160 -19.94 1.52 6.78
C ASP A 160 -20.62 0.72 7.90
N GLY A 161 -21.39 1.42 8.74
CA GLY A 161 -22.05 0.83 9.92
C GLY A 161 -21.13 0.56 11.11
N CYS A 162 -19.89 1.05 11.08
CA CYS A 162 -18.94 1.02 12.19
C CYS A 162 -18.97 2.30 13.03
N LEU A 163 -18.36 2.25 14.22
CA LEU A 163 -18.10 3.41 15.07
C LEU A 163 -17.30 4.48 14.29
N ALA A 164 -17.79 5.71 14.30
CA ALA A 164 -17.14 6.87 13.68
C ALA A 164 -15.94 7.38 14.51
N VAL A 165 -16.04 7.26 15.84
CA VAL A 165 -15.02 7.66 16.81
C VAL A 165 -14.94 6.57 17.88
N LEU A 166 -13.73 6.28 18.37
CA LEU A 166 -13.56 5.37 19.51
C LEU A 166 -14.06 6.04 20.81
N PRO A 167 -14.55 5.26 21.79
CA PRO A 167 -14.90 5.80 23.10
C PRO A 167 -13.72 6.55 23.74
N PRO A 168 -13.95 7.69 24.46
CA PRO A 168 -12.86 8.50 25.02
C PRO A 168 -11.90 7.72 25.92
N ALA A 169 -12.39 6.70 26.63
CA ALA A 169 -11.58 5.84 27.47
C ALA A 169 -10.49 5.05 26.70
N ILE A 170 -10.71 4.80 25.40
CA ILE A 170 -9.72 4.22 24.49
C ILE A 170 -8.99 5.33 23.73
N ASP A 171 -9.74 6.31 23.24
CA ASP A 171 -9.24 7.34 22.32
C ASP A 171 -8.25 8.34 22.97
N GLN A 172 -8.22 8.36 24.31
CA GLN A 172 -7.33 9.19 25.12
C GLN A 172 -6.36 8.36 25.99
N ALA A 173 -6.38 7.03 25.86
CA ALA A 173 -5.48 6.16 26.60
C ALA A 173 -4.03 6.29 26.11
N PRO A 174 -3.04 5.98 26.96
CA PRO A 174 -1.67 5.76 26.49
C PRO A 174 -1.66 4.71 25.37
N GLY A 175 -1.07 5.04 24.21
CA GLY A 175 -1.08 4.17 23.04
C GLY A 175 -2.30 4.30 22.12
N ALA A 176 -3.19 5.28 22.33
CA ALA A 176 -4.35 5.50 21.48
C ALA A 176 -4.03 5.58 19.97
N ASP A 177 -2.90 6.19 19.59
CA ASP A 177 -2.46 6.26 18.19
C ASP A 177 -2.19 4.87 17.59
N ALA A 178 -1.61 3.95 18.36
CA ALA A 178 -1.39 2.57 17.95
C ALA A 178 -2.72 1.81 17.89
N ILE A 179 -3.60 2.00 18.88
CA ILE A 179 -4.92 1.35 18.95
C ILE A 179 -5.81 1.75 17.77
N ARG A 180 -5.79 3.02 17.36
CA ARG A 180 -6.53 3.54 16.20
C ARG A 180 -6.12 2.90 14.87
N LEU A 181 -4.93 2.28 14.84
CA LEU A 181 -4.39 1.58 13.69
C LEU A 181 -4.67 0.08 13.74
N ILE A 182 -5.24 -0.47 14.81
CA ILE A 182 -5.64 -1.89 14.83
C ILE A 182 -6.75 -2.11 13.81
N ASP A 183 -6.57 -3.09 12.92
CA ASP A 183 -7.37 -3.29 11.72
C ASP A 183 -8.87 -3.35 12.01
N VAL A 184 -9.28 -4.18 12.98
CA VAL A 184 -10.66 -4.26 13.44
C VAL A 184 -10.71 -4.42 14.96
N LEU A 185 -11.56 -3.62 15.62
CA LEU A 185 -11.89 -3.80 17.05
C LEU A 185 -13.38 -4.07 17.20
N TRP A 186 -13.73 -4.98 18.11
CA TRP A 186 -15.09 -5.26 18.54
C TRP A 186 -15.26 -4.80 19.99
N LEU A 187 -16.25 -3.94 20.22
CA LEU A 187 -16.58 -3.40 21.53
C LEU A 187 -17.96 -3.91 21.97
N GLU A 188 -18.11 -4.16 23.26
CA GLU A 188 -19.41 -4.46 23.85
C GLU A 188 -20.32 -3.24 23.70
N ARG A 189 -21.53 -3.46 23.16
CA ARG A 189 -22.40 -2.42 22.64
C ARG A 189 -22.65 -1.29 23.65
N GLY A 190 -22.34 -0.06 23.26
CA GLY A 190 -22.52 1.13 24.09
C GLY A 190 -21.53 1.26 25.26
N THR A 191 -20.48 0.43 25.30
CA THR A 191 -19.46 0.47 26.36
C THR A 191 -18.05 0.65 25.77
N PRO A 192 -17.07 1.14 26.55
CA PRO A 192 -15.68 1.21 26.10
C PRO A 192 -14.94 -0.13 26.19
N LYS A 193 -15.61 -1.24 26.52
CA LYS A 193 -14.96 -2.53 26.74
C LYS A 193 -14.65 -3.20 25.41
N VAL A 194 -13.36 -3.47 25.18
CA VAL A 194 -12.92 -4.21 23.99
C VAL A 194 -13.10 -5.70 24.23
N VAL A 195 -13.87 -6.34 23.35
CA VAL A 195 -14.16 -7.77 23.38
C VAL A 195 -13.25 -8.55 22.44
N GLY A 196 -12.89 -7.94 21.31
CA GLY A 196 -12.01 -8.53 20.31
C GLY A 196 -11.17 -7.47 19.61
N ALA A 197 -9.90 -7.77 19.36
CA ALA A 197 -8.98 -6.97 18.57
C ALA A 197 -8.31 -7.87 17.54
N PHE A 198 -8.38 -7.46 16.27
CA PHE A 198 -7.96 -8.27 15.14
C PHE A 198 -6.95 -7.49 14.32
N GLU A 199 -5.80 -8.12 14.09
CA GLU A 199 -4.73 -7.65 13.20
C GLU A 199 -4.65 -8.60 12.00
N VAL A 200 -4.87 -8.07 10.81
CA VAL A 200 -4.96 -8.81 9.55
C VAL A 200 -3.59 -8.77 8.86
N GLU A 201 -2.83 -9.85 8.97
CA GLU A 201 -1.45 -9.90 8.50
C GLU A 201 -1.33 -10.63 7.16
N HIS A 202 -1.45 -9.90 6.05
CA HIS A 202 -1.27 -10.49 4.70
C HIS A 202 0.16 -10.37 4.19
N THR A 203 0.69 -9.15 4.13
CA THR A 203 2.06 -8.81 3.67
C THR A 203 2.74 -7.77 4.58
N THR A 204 1.99 -7.25 5.55
CA THR A 204 2.47 -6.38 6.63
C THR A 204 3.36 -7.15 7.61
N SER A 205 4.10 -6.39 8.43
CA SER A 205 5.01 -7.00 9.40
C SER A 205 4.21 -7.51 10.60
N ILE A 206 4.18 -8.84 10.79
CA ILE A 206 3.57 -9.50 11.95
C ILE A 206 4.04 -8.85 13.27
N TYR A 207 5.29 -8.38 13.30
CA TYR A 207 5.87 -7.69 14.45
C TYR A 207 5.09 -6.42 14.85
N SER A 208 4.75 -5.55 13.90
CA SER A 208 4.01 -4.32 14.20
C SER A 208 2.59 -4.59 14.67
N GLY A 209 1.90 -5.56 14.05
CA GLY A 209 0.56 -5.97 14.50
C GLY A 209 0.57 -6.47 15.94
N ILE A 210 1.54 -7.33 16.29
CA ILE A 210 1.73 -7.78 17.68
C ILE A 210 1.89 -6.58 18.61
N VAL A 211 2.80 -5.64 18.31
CA VAL A 211 3.04 -4.48 19.19
C VAL A 211 1.78 -3.64 19.39
N ARG A 212 0.99 -3.39 18.34
CA ARG A 212 -0.31 -2.66 18.47
C ARG A 212 -1.29 -3.38 19.40
N LEU A 213 -1.39 -4.70 19.30
CA LEU A 213 -2.22 -5.51 20.21
C LEU A 213 -1.72 -5.45 21.65
N LEU A 214 -0.40 -5.32 21.87
CA LEU A 214 0.19 -5.15 23.20
C LEU A 214 -0.04 -3.76 23.76
N ASP A 215 0.10 -2.72 22.94
CA ASP A 215 -0.20 -1.34 23.33
C ASP A 215 -1.65 -1.20 23.74
N LEU A 216 -2.56 -1.91 23.05
CA LEU A 216 -3.92 -2.10 23.53
C LEU A 216 -3.87 -2.77 24.90
N ALA A 217 -3.46 -4.04 24.98
CA ALA A 217 -3.61 -4.89 26.17
C ALA A 217 -2.93 -4.38 27.46
N LEU A 218 -1.87 -3.58 27.33
CA LEU A 218 -1.12 -3.00 28.45
C LEU A 218 -1.48 -1.54 28.72
N GLY A 219 -2.12 -0.86 27.76
CA GLY A 219 -2.40 0.57 27.81
C GLY A 219 -3.72 0.94 28.48
N SER A 220 -4.62 -0.01 28.75
CA SER A 220 -5.90 0.29 29.39
C SER A 220 -6.41 -0.81 30.33
N ASP A 221 -7.20 -0.45 31.34
CA ASP A 221 -7.93 -1.42 32.19
C ASP A 221 -9.20 -1.98 31.48
N LEU A 222 -9.34 -1.76 30.17
CA LEU A 222 -10.58 -1.97 29.40
C LEU A 222 -10.65 -3.36 28.73
N HIS A 223 -9.78 -4.30 29.11
CA HIS A 223 -9.57 -5.53 28.36
C HIS A 223 -10.32 -6.75 28.88
N SER A 224 -10.79 -7.56 27.92
CA SER A 224 -10.93 -8.99 28.13
C SER A 224 -9.59 -9.67 27.77
N PRO A 225 -8.94 -10.43 28.68
CA PRO A 225 -7.62 -11.03 28.46
C PRO A 225 -7.58 -12.12 27.36
N ASN A 226 -8.70 -12.44 26.71
CA ASN A 226 -8.81 -13.51 25.72
C ASN A 226 -9.14 -13.02 24.30
N GLY A 227 -9.21 -11.70 24.08
CA GLY A 227 -9.77 -11.10 22.87
C GLY A 227 -8.76 -10.68 21.79
N LEU A 228 -7.52 -11.15 21.78
CA LEU A 228 -6.49 -10.69 20.84
C LEU A 228 -6.25 -11.72 19.73
N PHE A 229 -6.36 -11.30 18.46
CA PHE A 229 -6.30 -12.19 17.30
C PHE A 229 -5.33 -11.67 16.23
N LEU A 230 -4.41 -12.53 15.81
CA LEU A 230 -3.64 -12.37 14.59
C LEU A 230 -4.32 -13.19 13.49
N VAL A 231 -4.84 -12.51 12.48
CA VAL A 231 -5.60 -13.09 11.38
C VAL A 231 -4.71 -13.13 10.16
N ALA A 232 -4.30 -14.30 9.68
CA ALA A 232 -3.36 -14.40 8.56
C ALA A 232 -3.67 -15.60 7.65
N PRO A 233 -3.08 -15.65 6.45
CA PRO A 233 -3.08 -16.85 5.62
C PRO A 233 -2.57 -18.08 6.37
N ASP A 234 -3.15 -19.24 6.08
CA ASP A 234 -2.90 -20.51 6.75
C ASP A 234 -1.42 -20.94 6.69
N ASP A 235 -0.71 -20.61 5.60
CA ASP A 235 0.71 -20.91 5.40
C ASP A 235 1.66 -20.05 6.26
N ARG A 236 1.17 -18.95 6.84
CA ARG A 236 1.96 -18.05 7.71
C ARG A 236 1.94 -18.43 9.19
N GLU A 237 1.24 -19.49 9.57
CA GLU A 237 1.13 -19.93 10.97
C GLU A 237 2.52 -20.13 11.62
N GLY A 238 3.47 -20.72 10.89
CA GLY A 238 4.83 -20.91 11.35
C GLY A 238 5.59 -19.61 11.62
N GLU A 239 5.40 -18.59 10.77
CA GLU A 239 6.00 -17.26 10.97
C GLU A 239 5.43 -16.57 12.21
N VAL A 240 4.11 -16.65 12.40
CA VAL A 240 3.43 -16.06 13.56
C VAL A 240 3.90 -16.73 14.85
N CYS A 241 3.94 -18.07 14.87
CA CYS A 241 4.45 -18.84 16.01
C CYS A 241 5.90 -18.46 16.34
N ALA A 242 6.77 -18.38 15.32
CA ALA A 242 8.17 -17.98 15.51
C ALA A 242 8.32 -16.56 16.07
N GLN A 243 7.47 -15.61 15.65
CA GLN A 243 7.49 -14.26 16.23
C GLN A 243 7.02 -14.27 17.68
N LEU A 244 5.89 -14.92 18.01
CA LEU A 244 5.36 -14.97 19.38
C LEU A 244 6.31 -15.66 20.37
N ALA A 245 7.08 -16.65 19.91
CA ALA A 245 8.07 -17.36 20.73
C ALA A 245 9.32 -16.51 21.07
N ARG A 246 9.48 -15.31 20.52
CA ARG A 246 10.67 -14.48 20.79
C ARG A 246 10.69 -14.03 22.26
N PRO A 247 11.85 -14.01 22.93
CA PRO A 247 11.96 -13.56 24.33
C PRO A 247 11.42 -12.16 24.60
N ALA A 248 11.55 -11.24 23.63
CA ALA A 248 10.98 -9.89 23.70
C ALA A 248 9.45 -9.89 23.88
N PHE A 249 8.79 -10.97 23.45
CA PHE A 249 7.35 -11.21 23.58
C PHE A 249 7.02 -12.28 24.61
N SER A 250 7.94 -12.64 25.51
CA SER A 250 7.67 -13.61 26.59
C SER A 250 6.45 -13.24 27.44
N ARG A 251 6.22 -11.94 27.69
CA ARG A 251 5.01 -11.42 28.37
C ARG A 251 3.73 -11.55 27.54
N VAL A 252 3.83 -11.82 26.25
CA VAL A 252 2.69 -12.03 25.33
C VAL A 252 2.08 -13.42 25.51
N GLY A 253 2.87 -14.39 25.98
CA GLY A 253 2.34 -15.71 26.37
C GLY A 253 1.21 -15.59 27.41
N ASP A 254 1.28 -14.60 28.30
CA ASP A 254 0.23 -14.32 29.29
C ASP A 254 -1.03 -13.70 28.68
N LEU A 255 -0.91 -13.03 27.52
CA LEU A 255 -1.99 -12.30 26.84
C LEU A 255 -2.82 -13.17 25.88
N LYS A 256 -2.52 -14.48 25.81
CA LYS A 256 -3.27 -15.50 25.04
C LYS A 256 -3.64 -15.06 23.62
N VAL A 257 -2.71 -14.43 22.91
CA VAL A 257 -2.90 -14.04 21.51
C VAL A 257 -3.22 -15.28 20.69
N ARG A 258 -4.32 -15.23 19.94
CA ARG A 258 -4.83 -16.35 19.14
C ARG A 258 -4.52 -16.13 17.67
N PHE A 259 -4.19 -17.21 16.97
CA PHE A 259 -4.08 -17.22 15.52
C PHE A 259 -5.41 -17.61 14.90
N LEU A 260 -5.93 -16.80 13.99
CA LEU A 260 -7.16 -17.04 13.24
C LEU A 260 -6.81 -17.21 11.75
N PRO A 261 -6.78 -18.46 11.23
CA PRO A 261 -6.48 -18.69 9.83
C PRO A 261 -7.56 -18.12 8.91
N TYR A 262 -7.17 -17.61 7.75
CA TYR A 262 -8.10 -17.15 6.72
C TYR A 262 -9.05 -18.27 6.26
N GLY A 263 -8.55 -19.49 6.09
CA GLY A 263 -9.35 -20.65 5.73
C GLY A 263 -10.49 -20.91 6.72
N GLU A 264 -10.16 -20.94 8.01
CA GLU A 264 -11.12 -21.16 9.10
C GLU A 264 -12.15 -20.04 9.21
N LEU A 265 -11.72 -18.78 9.15
CA LEU A 265 -12.63 -17.64 9.18
C LEU A 265 -13.59 -17.66 7.98
N LYS A 266 -13.06 -17.90 6.77
CA LYS A 266 -13.85 -17.94 5.53
C LYS A 266 -14.89 -19.05 5.56
N ALA A 267 -14.51 -20.25 6.00
CA ALA A 267 -15.40 -21.41 6.03
C ALA A 267 -16.54 -21.26 7.06
N ASN A 268 -16.27 -20.62 8.20
CA ASN A 268 -17.19 -20.64 9.34
C ASN A 268 -17.94 -19.32 9.59
N ARG A 269 -17.55 -18.18 8.99
CA ARG A 269 -18.13 -16.86 9.31
C ARG A 269 -19.65 -16.77 9.19
N GLU A 270 -20.26 -17.44 8.21
CA GLU A 270 -21.72 -17.37 8.01
C GLU A 270 -22.46 -18.15 9.10
N ALA A 271 -21.94 -19.32 9.47
CA ALA A 271 -22.46 -20.10 10.59
C ALA A 271 -22.28 -19.35 11.92
N MET A 272 -21.10 -18.75 12.14
CA MET A 272 -20.83 -17.92 13.32
C MET A 272 -21.78 -16.72 13.40
N ALA A 273 -22.00 -16.01 12.29
CA ALA A 273 -22.91 -14.86 12.24
C ALA A 273 -24.37 -15.26 12.55
N ARG A 274 -24.78 -16.47 12.16
CA ARG A 274 -26.17 -16.92 12.32
C ARG A 274 -26.45 -17.57 13.68
N PHE A 275 -25.52 -18.36 14.20
CA PHE A 275 -25.72 -19.21 15.37
C PHE A 275 -24.77 -18.91 16.53
N GLY A 276 -23.71 -18.14 16.28
CA GLY A 276 -22.71 -17.80 17.29
C GLY A 276 -23.25 -16.82 18.33
N GLN A 277 -22.61 -16.83 19.50
CA GLN A 277 -22.88 -15.88 20.58
C GLN A 277 -21.56 -15.31 21.10
N GLY A 278 -21.41 -13.99 20.95
CA GLY A 278 -20.23 -13.26 21.39
C GLY A 278 -18.93 -13.77 20.78
N ILE A 279 -17.81 -13.52 21.46
CA ILE A 279 -16.46 -13.82 20.95
C ILE A 279 -16.15 -15.32 20.86
N LYS A 280 -16.88 -16.15 21.60
CA LYS A 280 -16.66 -17.61 21.68
C LYS A 280 -16.70 -18.30 20.31
N ALA A 281 -17.52 -17.79 19.40
CA ALA A 281 -17.61 -18.32 18.04
C ALA A 281 -16.25 -18.22 17.32
N VAL A 282 -15.56 -17.08 17.47
CA VAL A 282 -14.24 -16.84 16.88
C VAL A 282 -13.14 -17.57 17.65
N GLU A 283 -13.25 -17.65 18.97
CA GLU A 283 -12.33 -18.45 19.80
C GLU A 283 -12.32 -19.92 19.36
N ALA A 284 -13.47 -20.48 18.98
CA ALA A 284 -13.61 -21.88 18.58
C ALA A 284 -12.91 -22.23 17.26
N VAL A 285 -12.71 -21.25 16.38
CA VAL A 285 -12.04 -21.43 15.07
C VAL A 285 -10.62 -20.84 15.04
N SER A 286 -10.11 -20.41 16.20
CA SER A 286 -8.76 -19.87 16.37
C SER A 286 -7.93 -20.74 17.29
N ARG A 287 -6.60 -20.67 17.14
CA ARG A 287 -5.62 -21.50 17.83
C ARG A 287 -4.80 -20.67 18.80
N VAL A 288 -4.52 -21.22 19.98
CA VAL A 288 -3.51 -20.66 20.87
C VAL A 288 -2.16 -21.22 20.43
N LEU A 289 -1.21 -20.36 20.08
CA LEU A 289 0.06 -20.79 19.50
C LEU A 289 1.19 -20.99 20.54
N VAL A 290 1.01 -20.52 21.78
CA VAL A 290 1.99 -20.61 22.87
C VAL A 290 1.27 -20.89 24.19
#